data_AF-A0A5C2H7W3-F1
#
_entry.id   AF-A0A5C2H7W3-F1
#
_cell.length_a   1.000
_cell.length_b   1.000
_cell.length_c   1.000
_cell.angle_alpha   90.00
_cell.angle_beta   90.00
_cell.angle_gamma   90.00
#
_symmetry.space_group_name_H-M   'P 1'
#
loop_
_entity.id
_entity.type
_entity.pdbx_description
1 polymer ?
#
loop_
_entity_poly.entity_id
_entity_poly.type
_entity_poly.pdbx_seq_one_letter_code
_entity_poly.pdbx_strand_id
1 'polypeptide(L)'
;MSNLDQLNKVANGLKGKSGCFLIGKIEGVDFTAAGKMENGQTYGSSVKLKFANQISSVKSVNGIDVPTTKYVSQTIKIPVTDAELVSKVQEFNSKIGKEVIIELELSDNSSFKTNNIQEIA
;
A
#
# COMPACT_ATOMS: atom_id res chain seq x y z
N MET A 1 7.93 17.29 -10.44
CA MET A 1 6.57 17.09 -11.00
C MET A 1 5.62 17.87 -10.13
N SER A 2 4.61 18.52 -10.72
CA SER A 2 3.61 19.22 -9.93
C SER A 2 2.70 18.22 -9.21
N ASN A 3 2.06 18.63 -8.11
CA ASN A 3 1.09 17.81 -7.39
C ASN A 3 -0.11 17.40 -8.29
N LEU A 4 -0.41 18.23 -9.29
CA LEU A 4 -1.46 17.99 -10.27
C LEU A 4 -1.12 16.86 -11.26
N ASP A 5 0.15 16.75 -11.66
CA ASP A 5 0.60 15.68 -12.57
C ASP A 5 0.52 14.30 -11.91
N GLN A 6 0.80 14.22 -10.60
CA GLN A 6 0.68 13.00 -9.82
C GLN A 6 -0.78 12.57 -9.66
N LEU A 7 -1.66 13.51 -9.29
CA LEU A 7 -3.10 13.28 -9.20
C LEU A 7 -3.70 12.79 -10.53
N ASN A 8 -3.35 13.41 -11.65
CA ASN A 8 -3.84 13.01 -12.97
C ASN A 8 -3.35 11.60 -13.37
N LYS A 9 -2.11 11.25 -13.02
CA LYS A 9 -1.57 9.92 -13.30
C LYS A 9 -2.29 8.84 -12.48
N VAL A 10 -2.56 9.12 -11.21
CA VAL A 10 -3.31 8.22 -10.32
C VAL A 10 -4.76 8.09 -10.79
N ALA A 11 -5.44 9.20 -11.09
CA ALA A 11 -6.82 9.20 -11.58
C ALA A 11 -6.97 8.42 -12.89
N ASN A 12 -6.02 8.57 -13.82
CA ASN A 12 -6.01 7.79 -15.05
C ASN A 12 -5.78 6.29 -14.79
N GLY A 13 -4.94 5.92 -13.82
CA GLY A 13 -4.71 4.53 -13.44
C GLY A 13 -5.94 3.84 -12.82
N LEU A 14 -6.87 4.62 -12.26
CA LEU A 14 -8.11 4.15 -11.64
C LEU A 14 -9.34 4.31 -12.54
N LYS A 15 -9.21 4.98 -13.69
CA LYS A 15 -10.34 5.29 -14.57
C LYS A 15 -11.05 4.01 -15.02
N GLY A 16 -12.34 3.90 -14.70
CA GLY A 16 -13.18 2.76 -15.07
C GLY A 16 -12.99 1.51 -14.22
N LYS A 17 -12.23 1.58 -13.11
CA LYS A 17 -12.05 0.49 -12.16
C LYS A 17 -12.82 0.74 -10.87
N SER A 18 -13.56 -0.25 -10.41
CA SER A 18 -14.15 -0.30 -9.07
C SER A 18 -13.43 -1.35 -8.23
N GLY A 19 -13.00 -1.01 -7.01
CA GLY A 19 -12.25 -1.93 -6.16
C GLY A 19 -11.64 -1.24 -4.95
N CYS A 20 -10.84 -1.98 -4.19
CA CYS A 20 -10.07 -1.44 -3.07
C CYS A 20 -8.63 -1.17 -3.55
N PHE A 21 -8.17 0.08 -3.40
CA PHE A 21 -6.86 0.49 -3.87
C PHE A 21 -6.08 1.20 -2.76
N LEU A 22 -4.77 0.97 -2.72
CA LEU A 22 -3.82 1.79 -1.98
C LEU A 22 -2.98 2.60 -2.96
N ILE A 23 -2.80 3.88 -2.64
CA ILE A 23 -1.96 4.80 -3.41
C ILE A 23 -0.87 5.32 -2.48
N GLY A 24 0.38 5.26 -2.92
CA GLY A 24 1.52 5.63 -2.09
C GLY A 24 2.83 5.10 -2.64
N LYS A 25 3.83 4.97 -1.78
CA LYS A 25 5.21 4.71 -2.14
C LYS A 25 5.71 3.42 -1.51
N ILE A 26 6.43 2.61 -2.27
CA ILE A 26 7.19 1.48 -1.71
C ILE A 26 8.52 2.01 -1.18
N GLU A 27 8.76 1.87 0.12
CA GLU A 27 10.00 2.28 0.78
C GLU A 27 11.00 1.13 0.94
N GLY A 28 10.50 -0.11 0.94
CA GLY A 28 11.34 -1.28 1.15
C GLY A 28 10.62 -2.57 0.78
N VAL A 29 11.41 -3.58 0.48
CA VAL A 29 10.97 -4.93 0.15
C VAL A 29 11.75 -5.89 1.04
N ASP A 30 11.03 -6.73 1.76
CA ASP A 30 11.56 -7.86 2.52
C ASP A 30 10.87 -9.13 2.03
N PHE A 31 11.45 -10.30 2.29
CA PHE A 31 10.87 -11.56 1.84
C PHE A 31 11.07 -12.67 2.86
N THR A 32 10.24 -13.69 2.75
CA THR A 32 10.32 -14.89 3.57
C THR A 32 10.15 -16.07 2.62
N ALA A 33 11.18 -16.91 2.51
CA ALA A 33 11.10 -18.17 1.77
C ALA A 33 10.27 -19.18 2.57
N ALA A 34 9.60 -20.11 1.89
CA ALA A 34 8.84 -21.15 2.56
C ALA A 34 9.74 -22.02 3.45
N GLY A 35 9.16 -22.56 4.52
CA GLY A 35 9.89 -23.39 5.45
C GLY A 35 8.99 -24.05 6.49
N LYS A 36 9.63 -24.68 7.47
CA LYS A 36 8.99 -25.34 8.60
C LYS A 36 9.59 -24.79 9.89
N MET A 37 8.73 -24.36 10.80
CA MET A 37 9.12 -23.95 12.14
C MET A 37 9.49 -25.17 12.99
N GLU A 38 10.21 -24.94 14.10
CA GLU A 38 10.63 -26.00 15.03
C GLU A 38 9.45 -26.78 15.62
N ASN A 39 8.29 -26.13 15.79
CA ASN A 39 7.04 -26.77 16.24
C ASN A 39 6.34 -27.62 15.16
N GLY A 40 6.94 -27.74 13.97
CA GLY A 40 6.42 -28.49 12.85
C GLY A 40 5.43 -27.74 11.95
N GLN A 41 5.07 -26.51 12.27
CA GLN A 41 4.18 -25.68 11.45
C GLN A 41 4.88 -25.22 10.18
N THR A 42 4.26 -25.45 9.02
CA THR A 42 4.76 -24.95 7.74
C THR A 42 4.30 -23.51 7.51
N TYR A 43 5.14 -22.72 6.84
CA TYR A 43 4.78 -21.40 6.36
C TYR A 43 5.19 -21.25 4.90
N GLY A 44 4.35 -20.59 4.12
CA GLY A 44 4.58 -20.36 2.69
C GLY A 44 5.45 -19.13 2.42
N SER A 45 5.97 -19.05 1.19
CA SER A 45 6.72 -17.89 0.71
C SER A 45 5.87 -16.62 0.70
N SER A 46 6.49 -15.49 0.99
CA SER A 46 5.83 -14.19 0.92
C SER A 46 6.81 -13.06 0.68
N VAL A 47 6.32 -11.99 0.05
CA VAL A 47 7.02 -10.71 -0.05
C VAL A 47 6.31 -9.69 0.83
N LYS A 48 7.07 -8.90 1.58
CA LYS A 48 6.57 -7.85 2.46
C LYS A 48 7.00 -6.51 1.91
N LEU A 49 6.04 -5.63 1.64
CA LEU A 49 6.29 -4.27 1.19
C LEU A 49 6.15 -3.32 2.37
N LYS A 50 7.19 -2.53 2.65
CA LYS A 50 7.06 -1.34 3.48
C LYS A 50 6.44 -0.25 2.62
N PHE A 51 5.16 0.01 2.82
CA PHE A 51 4.38 0.94 2.03
C PHE A 51 4.11 2.21 2.83
N ALA A 52 4.40 3.37 2.25
CA ALA A 52 4.18 4.67 2.87
C ALA A 52 3.10 5.44 2.11
N ASN A 53 2.11 5.94 2.85
CA ASN A 53 1.04 6.79 2.33
C ASN A 53 1.08 8.15 3.04
N GLN A 54 0.85 9.19 2.26
CA GLN A 54 0.77 10.56 2.75
C GLN A 54 -0.69 10.90 3.06
N ILE A 55 -0.93 11.38 4.27
CA ILE A 55 -2.24 11.87 4.72
C ILE A 55 -2.10 13.35 5.00
N SER A 56 -2.79 14.16 4.21
CA SER A 56 -2.96 15.58 4.49
C SER A 56 -4.17 15.76 5.41
N SER A 57 -3.97 16.48 6.50
CA SER A 57 -5.01 16.76 7.50
C SER A 57 -4.90 18.21 7.95
N VAL A 58 -5.99 18.80 8.40
CA VAL A 58 -5.98 20.09 9.09
C VAL A 58 -6.11 19.83 10.58
N LYS A 59 -5.19 20.37 11.38
CA LYS A 59 -5.27 20.32 12.85
C LYS A 59 -5.57 21.71 13.36
N SER A 60 -6.63 21.84 14.15
CA SER A 60 -6.92 23.08 14.87
C SER A 60 -6.08 23.14 16.15
N VAL A 61 -5.21 24.14 16.26
CA VAL A 61 -4.37 24.39 17.44
C VAL A 61 -4.62 25.81 17.88
N ASN A 62 -5.17 25.98 19.09
CA ASN A 62 -5.53 27.29 19.64
C ASN A 62 -6.44 28.13 18.72
N GLY A 63 -7.37 27.49 18.01
CA GLY A 63 -8.30 28.16 17.10
C GLY A 63 -7.72 28.52 15.73
N ILE A 64 -6.49 28.10 15.43
CA ILE A 64 -5.86 28.27 14.11
C ILE A 64 -5.78 26.90 13.43
N ASP A 65 -6.25 26.86 12.19
CA ASP A 65 -6.20 25.67 11.35
C ASP A 65 -4.82 25.53 10.68
N VAL A 66 -4.07 24.51 11.09
CA VAL A 66 -2.72 24.24 10.58
C VAL A 66 -2.76 23.02 9.66
N PRO A 67 -2.43 23.19 8.36
CA PRO A 67 -2.28 22.05 7.45
C PRO A 67 -1.08 21.21 7.91
N THR A 68 -1.32 19.94 8.18
CA THR A 68 -0.33 18.97 8.65
C THR A 68 -0.29 17.79 7.69
N THR A 69 0.92 17.43 7.25
CA THR A 69 1.16 16.22 6.47
C THR A 69 1.70 15.13 7.39
N LYS A 70 1.01 14.00 7.44
CA LYS A 70 1.46 12.80 8.14
C LYS A 70 1.84 11.73 7.13
N TYR A 71 3.01 11.14 7.32
CA TYR A 71 3.37 9.89 6.63
C TYR A 71 3.00 8.73 7.52
N VAL A 72 2.19 7.82 6.99
CA VAL A 72 1.85 6.55 7.63
C VAL A 72 2.62 5.47 6.87
N SER A 73 3.26 4.57 7.60
CA SER A 73 3.94 3.42 7.01
C SER A 73 3.27 2.15 7.50
N GLN A 74 3.02 1.23 6.59
CA GLN A 74 2.39 -0.05 6.84
C GLN A 74 3.10 -1.16 6.08
N THR A 75 3.11 -2.37 6.64
CA THR A 75 3.65 -3.55 5.99
C THR A 75 2.54 -4.31 5.28
N ILE A 76 2.66 -4.47 3.96
CA ILE A 76 1.74 -5.27 3.15
C ILE A 76 2.42 -6.61 2.88
N LYS A 77 1.83 -7.71 3.35
CA LYS A 77 2.30 -9.06 3.08
C LYS A 77 1.57 -9.63 1.86
N ILE A 78 2.34 -10.01 0.85
CA ILE A 78 1.86 -10.61 -0.40
C ILE A 78 2.29 -12.08 -0.40
N PRO A 79 1.35 -13.04 -0.27
CA PRO A 79 1.65 -14.45 -0.44
C PRO A 79 2.13 -14.71 -1.86
N VAL A 80 3.18 -15.51 -2.03
CA VAL A 80 3.70 -15.90 -3.35
C VAL A 80 4.12 -17.36 -3.31
N THR A 81 4.19 -18.01 -4.47
CA THR A 81 4.83 -19.33 -4.55
C THR A 81 6.35 -19.21 -4.50
N ASP A 82 7.04 -20.30 -4.15
CA ASP A 82 8.51 -20.34 -4.11
C ASP A 82 9.12 -20.04 -5.48
N ALA A 83 8.47 -20.48 -6.55
CA ALA A 83 8.89 -20.23 -7.93
C ALA A 83 8.83 -18.73 -8.29
N GLU A 84 7.84 -18.01 -7.76
CA GLU A 84 7.62 -16.59 -8.06
C GLU A 84 8.46 -15.67 -7.18
N LEU A 85 8.93 -16.13 -6.02
CA LEU A 85 9.55 -15.32 -4.98
C LEU A 85 10.63 -14.38 -5.51
N VAL A 86 11.62 -14.93 -6.23
CA VAL A 86 12.74 -14.14 -6.78
C VAL A 86 12.25 -13.09 -7.77
N SER A 87 11.37 -13.49 -8.69
CA SER A 87 10.83 -12.58 -9.72
C SER A 87 10.02 -11.44 -9.10
N LYS A 88 9.22 -11.72 -8.07
CA LYS A 88 8.41 -10.72 -7.36
C LYS A 88 9.25 -9.78 -6.50
N VAL A 89 10.27 -10.29 -5.82
CA VAL A 89 11.23 -9.45 -5.10
C VAL A 89 11.94 -8.48 -6.05
N GLN A 90 12.40 -8.95 -7.21
CA GLN A 90 13.02 -8.09 -8.24
C GLN A 90 12.03 -7.07 -8.79
N GLU A 91 10.81 -7.49 -9.12
CA GLU A 91 9.74 -6.62 -9.61
C GLU A 91 9.45 -5.48 -8.63
N PHE A 92 9.27 -5.79 -7.33
CA PHE A 92 8.97 -4.78 -6.33
C PHE A 92 10.18 -3.92 -5.94
N ASN A 93 11.39 -4.48 -5.93
CA ASN A 93 12.61 -3.69 -5.74
C ASN A 93 12.75 -2.61 -6.82
N SER A 94 12.40 -2.91 -8.08
CA SER A 94 12.41 -1.92 -9.16
C SER A 94 11.42 -0.77 -8.98
N LYS A 95 10.48 -0.91 -8.02
CA LYS A 95 9.43 0.06 -7.68
C LYS A 95 9.71 0.79 -6.36
N ILE A 96 10.78 0.46 -5.63
CA ILE A 96 11.21 1.21 -4.45
C ILE A 96 11.45 2.67 -4.86
N GLY A 97 10.95 3.59 -4.04
CA GLY A 97 11.08 5.02 -4.29
C GLY A 97 10.02 5.59 -5.25
N LYS A 98 9.23 4.76 -5.92
CA LYS A 98 8.20 5.19 -6.88
C LYS A 98 6.82 5.22 -6.23
N GLU A 99 5.99 6.12 -6.73
CA GLU A 99 4.56 6.15 -6.43
C GLU A 99 3.85 5.07 -7.25
N VAL A 100 3.05 4.25 -6.58
CA VAL A 100 2.37 3.08 -7.14
C VAL A 100 0.91 3.03 -6.69
N ILE A 101 0.10 2.33 -7.48
CA ILE A 101 -1.25 1.91 -7.12
C ILE A 101 -1.19 0.41 -6.84
N ILE A 102 -1.67 -0.02 -5.68
CA ILE A 102 -1.82 -1.42 -5.31
C ILE A 102 -3.31 -1.72 -5.25
N GLU A 103 -3.77 -2.64 -6.08
CA GLU A 103 -5.11 -3.20 -6.00
C GLU A 103 -5.14 -4.29 -4.93
N LEU A 104 -6.12 -4.21 -4.03
CA LEU A 104 -6.30 -5.14 -2.93
C LEU A 104 -7.45 -6.08 -3.22
N GLU A 105 -7.19 -7.38 -3.13
CA GLU A 105 -8.24 -8.38 -3.05
C GLU A 105 -8.68 -8.51 -1.59
N LEU A 106 -9.95 -8.19 -1.35
CA LEU A 106 -10.56 -8.30 -0.03
C LEU A 106 -11.38 -9.59 0.01
N SER A 107 -11.15 -10.41 1.03
CA SER A 107 -12.00 -11.58 1.30
C SER A 107 -13.28 -11.15 2.02
N ASP A 108 -14.34 -11.96 1.87
CA ASP A 108 -15.58 -11.79 2.62
C ASP A 108 -15.33 -11.68 4.13
N ASN A 109 -16.16 -10.86 4.80
CA ASN A 109 -16.06 -10.52 6.23
C ASN A 109 -14.82 -9.72 6.65
N SER A 110 -14.06 -9.15 5.71
CA SER A 110 -13.02 -8.17 6.05
C SER A 110 -13.65 -6.89 6.62
N SER A 111 -13.11 -6.38 7.73
CA SER A 111 -13.58 -5.13 8.35
C SER A 111 -12.51 -4.05 8.32
N PHE A 112 -12.93 -2.81 8.08
CA PHE A 112 -12.04 -1.64 7.97
C PHE A 112 -12.59 -0.46 8.74
N LYS A 113 -11.67 0.38 9.23
CA LYS A 113 -12.03 1.69 9.77
C LYS A 113 -11.90 2.71 8.66
N THR A 114 -12.99 3.43 8.40
CA THR A 114 -12.96 4.60 7.52
C THR A 114 -12.75 5.86 8.36
N ASN A 115 -11.94 6.78 7.83
CA ASN A 115 -11.78 8.11 8.40
C ASN A 115 -12.73 9.13 7.76
N ASN A 116 -13.20 8.89 6.54
CA ASN A 116 -14.00 9.82 5.76
C ASN A 116 -14.72 9.09 4.61
N ILE A 117 -15.95 9.50 4.29
CA ILE A 117 -16.70 9.05 3.10
C ILE A 117 -17.14 10.32 2.37
N GLN A 118 -16.80 10.42 1.09
CA GLN A 118 -17.18 11.54 0.23
C GLN A 118 -17.99 11.02 -0.96
N GLU A 119 -19.05 11.74 -1.30
CA GLU A 119 -19.81 11.50 -2.52
C GLU A 119 -19.06 12.07 -3.72
N ILE A 120 -19.08 11.35 -4.84
CA ILE A 120 -18.55 11.82 -6.12
C ILE A 120 -19.75 12.25 -6.97
N ALA A 121 -19.85 13.55 -7.24
CA ALA A 121 -20.86 14.14 -8.13
C ALA A 121 -20.44 14.10 -9.60
#